data_AF-A0A1Q3MY79-F1
#
_entry.id   AF-A0A1Q3MY79-F1
#
_cell.length_a   1.000
_cell.length_b   1.000
_cell.length_c   1.000
_cell.angle_alpha   90.00
_cell.angle_beta   90.00
_cell.angle_gamma   90.00
#
_symmetry.space_group_name_H-M   'P 1'
#
loop_
_entity.id
_entity.type
_entity.pdbx_description
1 polymer ?
#
loop_
_entity_poly.entity_id
_entity_poly.type
_entity_poly.pdbx_seq_one_letter_code
_entity_poly.pdbx_strand_id
1 'polypeptide(L)'
;MVAASCNIFFYGYLNGFIIFGNSKTNHASMKTNIAQSRYAKDIDAAIADGNNLLALQIAQTALEKEKENERLNALLISVLYEYRIPCAEQMTTFLQLFPDSLYPVRVYLADLLCSLGHFDDCASEARYYLRLIKEHYNQDFSTVSHPRTLEFTLKAFLLTCTVYITAGARDYADRAMQLAQPFATDTWFNHYKTEQASIRQDLKDEQLRVLNDKWEAFFRDGSHYAELYQLCAEQGYTELAIRLRLLHEAFLDNKDFLIDADEFFRVVLQDEHQKYVLA
;
A
#
# COMPACT_ATOMS: atom_id res chain seq x y z
N MET A 1 -10.17 -27.23 -12.03
CA MET A 1 -9.54 -26.08 -11.37
C MET A 1 -8.06 -26.11 -11.69
N VAL A 2 -7.69 -25.45 -12.79
CA VAL A 2 -6.28 -25.22 -13.12
C VAL A 2 -5.85 -24.10 -12.20
N ALA A 3 -5.00 -24.39 -11.21
CA ALA A 3 -4.23 -23.35 -10.55
C ALA A 3 -3.34 -22.74 -11.63
N ALA A 4 -3.83 -21.69 -12.29
CA ALA A 4 -3.01 -20.86 -13.14
C ALA A 4 -1.93 -20.31 -12.22
N SER A 5 -0.72 -20.84 -12.36
CA SER A 5 0.49 -20.19 -11.89
C SER A 5 0.55 -18.84 -12.58
N CYS A 6 -0.09 -17.85 -11.95
CA CYS A 6 0.11 -16.46 -12.24
C CYS A 6 1.59 -16.22 -11.91
N ASN A 7 2.45 -16.41 -12.91
CA ASN A 7 3.78 -15.84 -12.95
C ASN A 7 3.57 -14.33 -13.05
N ILE A 8 3.09 -13.73 -11.96
CA ILE A 8 3.07 -12.30 -11.84
C ILE A 8 4.55 -11.92 -11.80
N PHE A 9 5.00 -11.26 -12.86
CA PHE A 9 6.34 -10.69 -12.98
C PHE A 9 6.71 -9.79 -11.77
N PHE A 10 5.72 -9.42 -10.94
CA PHE A 10 5.87 -8.89 -9.59
C PHE A 10 6.97 -9.59 -8.79
N TYR A 11 6.98 -10.92 -8.63
CA TYR A 11 7.92 -11.57 -7.70
C TYR A 11 9.36 -11.68 -8.22
N GLY A 12 9.56 -11.66 -9.55
CA GLY A 12 10.89 -11.70 -10.17
C GLY A 12 11.59 -10.33 -10.20
N TYR A 13 10.82 -9.25 -10.43
CA TYR A 13 11.37 -7.88 -10.52
C TYR A 13 11.30 -7.10 -9.21
N LEU A 14 10.32 -7.31 -8.32
CA LEU A 14 10.29 -6.65 -7.01
C LEU A 14 11.39 -7.15 -6.09
N ASN A 15 11.81 -8.43 -6.17
CA ASN A 15 12.93 -8.92 -5.37
C ASN A 15 14.31 -8.36 -5.80
N GLY A 16 14.40 -7.72 -6.98
CA GLY A 16 15.67 -7.25 -7.53
C GLY A 16 15.79 -5.74 -7.79
N PHE A 17 14.71 -5.06 -8.23
CA PHE A 17 14.86 -3.76 -8.89
C PHE A 17 14.06 -2.59 -8.30
N ILE A 18 12.94 -2.80 -7.60
CA ILE A 18 12.23 -1.71 -6.90
C ILE A 18 12.80 -1.45 -5.50
N ILE A 19 13.62 -2.38 -5.00
CA ILE A 19 14.09 -2.33 -3.61
C ILE A 19 15.34 -1.45 -3.43
N PHE A 20 16.08 -1.12 -4.49
CA PHE A 20 17.34 -0.37 -4.36
C PHE A 20 17.57 0.66 -5.46
N GLY A 21 16.81 1.76 -5.40
CA GLY A 21 17.35 3.06 -5.79
C GLY A 21 18.46 3.46 -4.80
N ASN A 22 19.71 3.08 -5.09
CA ASN A 22 20.97 3.56 -4.47
C ASN A 22 20.84 4.15 -3.03
N SER A 23 20.62 3.30 -2.02
CA SER A 23 20.47 3.71 -0.62
C SER A 23 21.72 4.37 0.00
N LYS A 24 22.87 4.35 -0.67
CA LYS A 24 24.13 4.88 -0.13
C LYS A 24 24.12 6.41 0.09
N THR A 25 23.34 7.17 -0.67
CA THR A 25 23.23 8.63 -0.49
C THR A 25 22.21 9.02 0.59
N ASN A 26 21.27 8.14 0.95
CA ASN A 26 20.14 8.47 1.82
C ASN A 26 20.41 8.20 3.32
N HIS A 27 21.47 7.46 3.66
CA HIS A 27 21.89 7.29 5.06
C HIS A 27 22.44 8.58 5.71
N ALA A 28 22.89 9.56 4.93
CA ALA A 28 23.58 10.72 5.46
C ALA A 28 22.65 11.79 6.06
N SER A 29 21.46 12.00 5.49
CA SER A 29 20.54 13.07 5.94
C SER A 29 19.70 12.68 7.16
N MET A 30 19.47 11.38 7.38
CA MET A 30 18.76 10.90 8.56
C MET A 30 19.66 10.93 9.80
N LYS A 31 20.95 10.58 9.68
CA LYS A 31 21.91 10.49 10.81
C LYS A 31 22.07 11.77 11.64
N THR A 32 21.80 12.95 11.07
CA THR A 32 22.10 14.25 11.70
C THR A 32 21.14 14.64 12.85
N ASN A 33 19.94 14.04 12.93
CA ASN A 33 19.01 14.24 14.07
C ASN A 33 18.82 12.96 14.93
N ILE A 34 19.20 11.79 14.40
CA ILE A 34 19.11 10.48 15.07
C ILE A 34 20.15 10.31 16.17
N ALA A 35 21.31 10.97 16.01
CA ALA A 35 22.49 10.81 16.85
C ALA A 35 22.28 11.13 18.35
N GLN A 36 21.10 11.58 18.77
CA GLN A 36 20.79 11.92 20.15
C GLN A 36 19.90 10.90 20.88
N SER A 37 19.13 10.04 20.19
CA SER A 37 18.34 9.01 20.88
C SER A 37 19.20 7.81 21.23
N ARG A 38 19.15 7.39 22.50
CA ARG A 38 19.81 6.16 22.98
C ARG A 38 19.31 4.93 22.21
N TYR A 39 18.00 4.84 21.95
CA TYR A 39 17.40 3.69 21.25
C TYR A 39 17.96 3.49 19.85
N ALA A 40 18.15 4.55 19.08
CA ALA A 40 18.67 4.42 17.71
C ALA A 40 20.11 3.89 17.68
N LYS A 41 20.96 4.36 18.61
CA LYS A 41 22.32 3.84 18.76
C LYS A 41 22.33 2.38 19.19
N ASP A 42 21.45 2.00 20.11
CA ASP A 42 21.35 0.65 20.61
C ASP A 42 20.83 -0.31 19.52
N ILE A 43 19.89 0.13 18.67
CA ILE A 43 19.46 -0.63 17.48
C ILE A 43 20.62 -0.79 16.49
N ASP A 44 21.29 0.30 16.11
CA ASP A 44 22.41 0.24 15.17
C ASP A 44 23.52 -0.71 15.66
N ALA A 45 23.83 -0.68 16.96
CA ALA A 45 24.79 -1.60 17.57
C ALA A 45 24.31 -3.06 17.51
N ALA A 46 23.05 -3.32 17.88
CA ALA A 46 22.48 -4.67 17.81
C ALA A 46 22.51 -5.23 16.37
N ILE A 47 22.21 -4.40 15.37
CA ILE A 47 22.27 -4.76 13.95
C ILE A 47 23.71 -5.02 13.50
N ALA A 48 24.65 -4.16 13.91
CA ALA A 48 26.08 -4.35 13.60
C ALA A 48 26.63 -5.66 14.18
N ASP A 49 26.12 -6.09 15.34
CA ASP A 49 26.44 -7.36 15.98
C ASP A 49 25.65 -8.56 15.41
N GLY A 50 24.78 -8.34 14.42
CA GLY A 50 23.92 -9.36 13.82
C GLY A 50 22.78 -9.85 14.71
N ASN A 51 22.47 -9.13 15.80
CA ASN A 51 21.44 -9.48 16.77
C ASN A 51 20.09 -8.81 16.46
N ASN A 52 19.42 -9.30 15.42
CA ASN A 52 18.13 -8.77 14.97
C ASN A 52 17.04 -8.86 16.04
N LEU A 53 17.06 -9.89 16.90
CA LEU A 53 16.08 -10.03 17.98
C LEU A 53 16.22 -8.90 19.01
N LEU A 54 17.45 -8.56 19.38
CA LEU A 54 17.70 -7.45 20.28
C LEU A 54 17.25 -6.11 19.65
N ALA A 55 17.51 -5.90 18.35
CA ALA A 55 17.04 -4.71 17.64
C ALA A 55 15.50 -4.56 17.71
N LEU A 56 14.76 -5.66 17.52
CA LEU A 56 13.30 -5.69 17.67
C LEU A 56 12.86 -5.37 19.11
N GLN A 57 13.50 -5.98 20.11
CA GLN A 57 13.19 -5.73 21.53
C GLN A 57 13.43 -4.26 21.93
N ILE A 58 14.49 -3.65 21.41
CA ILE A 58 14.80 -2.24 21.64
C ILE A 58 13.71 -1.35 21.03
N ALA A 59 13.30 -1.61 19.77
CA ALA A 59 12.23 -0.87 19.12
C ALA A 59 10.88 -1.02 19.86
N GLN A 60 10.56 -2.24 20.31
CA GLN A 60 9.37 -2.50 21.12
C GLN A 60 9.41 -1.71 22.44
N THR A 61 10.55 -1.72 23.12
CA THR A 61 10.75 -0.96 24.36
C THR A 61 10.57 0.54 24.12
N ALA A 62 11.03 1.06 22.98
CA ALA A 62 10.84 2.46 22.61
C ALA A 62 9.36 2.79 22.39
N LEU A 63 8.62 1.96 21.63
CA LEU A 63 7.17 2.11 21.44
C LEU A 63 6.41 2.15 22.77
N GLU A 64 6.84 1.38 23.77
CA GLU A 64 6.21 1.33 25.08
C GLU A 64 6.56 2.52 25.99
N LYS A 65 7.79 3.04 25.91
CA LYS A 65 8.28 4.10 26.79
C LYS A 65 8.12 5.50 26.23
N GLU A 66 8.13 5.62 24.91
CA GLU A 66 8.08 6.88 24.16
C GLU A 66 6.77 6.97 23.36
N LYS A 67 5.63 6.59 23.99
CA LYS A 67 4.31 6.49 23.35
C LYS A 67 3.80 7.78 22.70
N GLU A 68 4.33 8.93 23.09
CA GLU A 68 3.97 10.24 22.55
C GLU A 68 4.94 10.72 21.45
N ASN A 69 6.07 10.03 21.26
CA ASN A 69 7.12 10.45 20.34
C ASN A 69 7.00 9.74 18.99
N GLU A 70 5.97 10.11 18.22
CA GLU A 70 5.68 9.57 16.89
C GLU A 70 6.93 9.55 16.00
N ARG A 71 7.64 10.68 15.92
CA ARG A 71 8.83 10.83 15.07
C ARG A 71 9.92 9.83 15.41
N LEU A 72 10.23 9.64 16.69
CA LEU A 72 11.24 8.68 17.13
C LEU A 72 10.81 7.26 16.76
N ASN A 73 9.57 6.88 17.08
CA ASN A 73 9.11 5.52 16.82
C ASN A 73 9.05 5.21 15.32
N ALA A 74 8.56 6.14 14.50
CA ALA A 74 8.56 6.01 13.04
C ALA A 74 9.97 5.80 12.48
N LEU A 75 10.94 6.56 13.01
CA LEU A 75 12.34 6.44 12.64
C LEU A 75 12.92 5.06 13.01
N LEU A 76 12.70 4.57 14.24
CA LEU A 76 13.22 3.28 14.67
C LEU A 76 12.67 2.15 13.79
N ILE A 77 11.39 2.24 13.43
CA ILE A 77 10.75 1.29 12.49
C ILE A 77 11.34 1.42 11.07
N SER A 78 11.59 2.64 10.59
CA SER A 78 12.30 2.84 9.32
C SER A 78 13.65 2.14 9.29
N VAL A 79 14.43 2.20 10.38
CA VAL A 79 15.72 1.52 10.47
C VAL A 79 15.52 0.00 10.34
N LEU A 80 14.62 -0.59 11.11
CA LEU A 80 14.34 -2.03 11.03
C LEU A 80 13.93 -2.46 9.60
N TYR A 81 13.04 -1.69 8.97
CA TYR A 81 12.59 -1.95 7.60
C TYR A 81 13.74 -1.83 6.58
N GLU A 82 14.56 -0.78 6.66
CA GLU A 82 15.71 -0.56 5.77
C GLU A 82 16.75 -1.69 5.88
N TYR A 83 16.95 -2.23 7.09
CA TYR A 83 17.80 -3.39 7.35
C TYR A 83 17.13 -4.76 7.09
N ARG A 84 15.92 -4.77 6.51
CA ARG A 84 15.17 -6.01 6.18
C ARG A 84 14.90 -6.89 7.39
N ILE A 85 14.74 -6.28 8.57
CA ILE A 85 14.35 -6.99 9.78
C ILE A 85 12.81 -7.09 9.79
N PRO A 86 12.22 -8.30 9.79
CA PRO A 86 10.76 -8.45 9.83
C PRO A 86 10.21 -7.85 11.14
N CYS A 87 9.46 -6.76 11.02
CA CYS A 87 8.97 -5.97 12.16
C CYS A 87 7.49 -5.59 12.04
N ALA A 88 6.66 -6.48 11.47
CA ALA A 88 5.22 -6.28 11.32
C ALA A 88 4.54 -5.92 12.65
N GLU A 89 4.90 -6.60 13.75
CA GLU A 89 4.33 -6.34 15.07
C GLU A 89 4.61 -4.90 15.56
N GLN A 90 5.84 -4.42 15.37
CA GLN A 90 6.23 -3.05 15.74
C GLN A 90 5.53 -2.02 14.84
N MET A 91 5.39 -2.31 13.54
CA MET A 91 4.64 -1.46 12.61
C MET A 91 3.16 -1.37 13.02
N THR A 92 2.51 -2.50 13.31
CA THR A 92 1.11 -2.52 13.76
C THR A 92 0.93 -1.78 15.08
N THR A 93 1.83 -2.00 16.05
CA THR A 93 1.81 -1.27 17.34
C THR A 93 1.95 0.23 17.13
N PHE A 94 2.83 0.66 16.23
CA PHE A 94 2.96 2.07 15.86
C PHE A 94 1.68 2.64 15.27
N LEU A 95 1.04 1.94 14.33
CA LEU A 95 -0.20 2.41 13.69
C LEU A 95 -1.39 2.42 14.66
N GLN A 96 -1.38 1.60 15.71
CA GLN A 96 -2.36 1.69 16.79
C GLN A 96 -2.15 2.94 17.66
N LEU A 97 -0.90 3.33 17.90
CA LEU A 97 -0.57 4.55 18.65
C LEU A 97 -0.77 5.82 17.81
N PHE A 98 -0.49 5.75 16.51
CA PHE A 98 -0.50 6.88 15.57
C PHE A 98 -1.25 6.50 14.27
N PRO A 99 -2.58 6.35 14.32
CA PRO A 99 -3.37 5.89 13.17
C PRO A 99 -3.28 6.84 11.97
N ASP A 100 -3.19 8.14 12.21
CA ASP A 100 -3.15 9.17 11.16
C ASP A 100 -1.72 9.61 10.81
N SER A 101 -0.71 8.79 11.15
CA SER A 101 0.68 9.11 10.88
C SER A 101 0.97 9.27 9.39
N LEU A 102 1.61 10.38 9.02
CA LEU A 102 2.09 10.63 7.66
C LEU A 102 3.48 10.03 7.39
N TYR A 103 4.12 9.47 8.43
CA TYR A 103 5.35 8.70 8.26
C TYR A 103 5.07 7.43 7.45
N PRO A 104 6.03 6.95 6.65
CA PRO A 104 5.82 5.84 5.72
C PRO A 104 5.68 4.45 6.37
N VAL A 105 5.49 4.37 7.69
CA VAL A 105 5.34 3.10 8.42
C VAL A 105 4.21 2.25 7.85
N ARG A 106 3.08 2.88 7.50
CA ARG A 106 1.96 2.19 6.86
C ARG A 106 2.33 1.60 5.50
N VAL A 107 3.14 2.31 4.71
CA VAL A 107 3.63 1.83 3.41
C VAL A 107 4.64 0.70 3.59
N TYR A 108 5.44 0.71 4.67
CA TYR A 108 6.32 -0.42 5.01
C TYR A 108 5.53 -1.68 5.35
N LEU A 109 4.45 -1.54 6.12
CA LEU A 109 3.57 -2.65 6.45
C LEU A 109 2.90 -3.20 5.18
N ALA A 110 2.36 -2.32 4.33
CA ALA A 110 1.76 -2.71 3.06
C ALA A 110 2.76 -3.48 2.16
N ASP A 111 4.00 -3.00 2.05
CA ASP A 111 5.06 -3.68 1.28
C ASP A 111 5.39 -5.08 1.85
N LEU A 112 5.47 -5.20 3.18
CA LEU A 112 5.70 -6.48 3.85
C LEU A 112 4.52 -7.45 3.60
N LEU A 113 3.28 -6.99 3.75
CA LEU A 113 2.07 -7.77 3.47
C LEU A 113 2.04 -8.24 2.01
N CYS A 114 2.37 -7.36 1.07
CA CYS A 114 2.49 -7.71 -0.35
C CYS A 114 3.52 -8.82 -0.57
N SER A 115 4.68 -8.72 0.07
CA SER A 115 5.74 -9.73 -0.07
C SER A 115 5.31 -11.11 0.44
N LEU A 116 4.42 -11.15 1.43
CA LEU A 116 3.84 -12.36 2.01
C LEU A 116 2.60 -12.86 1.25
N GLY A 117 2.17 -12.18 0.18
CA GLY A 117 1.00 -12.56 -0.62
C GLY A 117 -0.34 -12.07 -0.05
N HIS A 118 -0.32 -11.24 1.00
CA HIS A 118 -1.50 -10.61 1.59
C HIS A 118 -1.88 -9.35 0.79
N PHE A 119 -2.29 -9.52 -0.47
CA PHE A 119 -2.52 -8.39 -1.39
C PHE A 119 -3.67 -7.48 -0.96
N ASP A 120 -4.72 -8.05 -0.38
CA ASP A 120 -5.89 -7.29 0.06
C ASP A 120 -5.55 -6.39 1.26
N ASP A 121 -4.90 -6.96 2.28
CA ASP A 121 -4.39 -6.21 3.44
C ASP A 121 -3.38 -5.13 3.01
N CYS A 122 -2.46 -5.49 2.10
CA CYS A 122 -1.50 -4.55 1.49
C CYS A 122 -2.20 -3.36 0.84
N ALA A 123 -3.21 -3.63 0.00
CA ALA A 123 -3.92 -2.58 -0.71
C ALA A 123 -4.72 -1.70 0.25
N SER A 124 -5.29 -2.29 1.32
CA SER A 124 -5.99 -1.53 2.37
C SER A 124 -5.06 -0.54 3.07
N GLU A 125 -3.90 -1.02 3.54
CA GLU A 125 -2.90 -0.18 4.22
C GLU A 125 -2.33 0.91 3.31
N ALA A 126 -2.01 0.56 2.06
CA ALA A 126 -1.50 1.51 1.08
C ALA A 126 -2.56 2.58 0.73
N ARG A 127 -3.82 2.19 0.55
CA ARG A 127 -4.92 3.12 0.25
C ARG A 127 -5.19 4.07 1.42
N TYR A 128 -5.13 3.57 2.66
CA TYR A 128 -5.25 4.42 3.84
C TYR A 128 -4.15 5.47 3.91
N TYR A 129 -2.91 5.10 3.60
CA TYR A 129 -1.82 6.09 3.50
C TYR A 129 -2.10 7.15 2.43
N LEU A 130 -2.57 6.74 1.25
CA LEU A 130 -2.91 7.67 0.17
C LEU A 130 -4.04 8.64 0.56
N ARG A 131 -5.04 8.16 1.30
CA ARG A 131 -6.10 9.00 1.86
C ARG A 131 -5.52 10.08 2.77
N LEU A 132 -4.69 9.71 3.75
CA LEU A 132 -4.07 10.65 4.69
C LEU A 132 -3.22 11.70 3.97
N ILE A 133 -2.43 11.29 2.97
CA ILE A 133 -1.64 12.23 2.17
C ILE A 133 -2.56 13.17 1.39
N LYS A 134 -3.61 12.66 0.75
CA LYS A 134 -4.57 13.47 0.01
C LYS A 134 -5.24 14.51 0.92
N GLU A 135 -5.66 14.11 2.13
CA GLU A 135 -6.25 15.01 3.12
C GLU A 135 -5.25 16.07 3.61
N HIS A 136 -4.02 15.68 3.94
CA HIS A 136 -2.98 16.59 4.43
C HIS A 136 -2.57 17.65 3.40
N TYR A 137 -2.53 17.29 2.11
CA TYR A 137 -2.13 18.17 1.01
C TYR A 137 -3.33 18.77 0.27
N ASN A 138 -4.47 18.99 0.95
CA ASN A 138 -5.66 19.66 0.41
C ASN A 138 -6.14 19.10 -0.94
N GLN A 139 -6.11 17.78 -1.09
CA GLN A 139 -6.50 17.04 -2.30
C GLN A 139 -5.57 17.22 -3.51
N ASP A 140 -4.39 17.85 -3.36
CA ASP A 140 -3.45 18.10 -4.45
C ASP A 140 -2.06 17.48 -4.19
N PHE A 141 -1.83 16.31 -4.78
CA PHE A 141 -0.55 15.60 -4.68
C PHE A 141 0.64 16.36 -5.30
N SER A 142 0.41 17.34 -6.18
CA SER A 142 1.51 18.14 -6.76
C SER A 142 2.19 19.03 -5.72
N THR A 143 1.54 19.26 -4.58
CA THR A 143 2.07 20.06 -3.46
C THR A 143 2.93 19.26 -2.48
N VAL A 144 3.07 17.94 -2.68
CA VAL A 144 3.93 17.08 -1.85
C VAL A 144 5.40 17.43 -2.10
N SER A 145 5.94 18.32 -1.27
CA SER A 145 7.29 18.87 -1.47
C SER A 145 8.40 18.01 -0.87
N HIS A 146 8.08 17.15 0.11
CA HIS A 146 9.08 16.34 0.79
C HIS A 146 9.41 15.08 -0.03
N PRO A 147 10.66 14.91 -0.54
CA PRO A 147 10.98 13.85 -1.50
C PRO A 147 10.68 12.44 -1.01
N ARG A 148 10.94 12.17 0.28
CA ARG A 148 10.64 10.86 0.89
C ARG A 148 9.14 10.60 0.96
N THR A 149 8.36 11.63 1.25
CA THR A 149 6.89 11.50 1.29
C THR A 149 6.37 11.19 -0.10
N LEU A 150 6.83 11.94 -1.12
CA LEU A 150 6.48 11.69 -2.51
C LEU A 150 6.85 10.26 -2.96
N GLU A 151 8.06 9.79 -2.63
CA GLU A 151 8.50 8.43 -2.94
C GLU A 151 7.55 7.36 -2.36
N PHE A 152 7.16 7.50 -1.10
CA PHE A 152 6.24 6.53 -0.46
C PHE A 152 4.79 6.69 -0.91
N THR A 153 4.36 7.90 -1.28
CA THR A 153 3.07 8.12 -1.95
C THR A 153 3.03 7.35 -3.28
N LEU A 154 4.05 7.51 -4.12
CA LEU A 154 4.15 6.80 -5.40
C LEU A 154 4.20 5.27 -5.21
N LYS A 155 4.94 4.80 -4.20
CA LYS A 155 4.94 3.38 -3.82
C LYS A 155 3.56 2.89 -3.39
N ALA A 156 2.82 3.67 -2.60
CA ALA A 156 1.49 3.30 -2.14
C ALA A 156 0.47 3.18 -3.27
N PHE A 157 0.57 4.01 -4.33
CA PHE A 157 -0.24 3.82 -5.54
C PHE A 157 -0.03 2.44 -6.16
N LEU A 158 1.24 2.03 -6.31
CA LEU A 158 1.57 0.71 -6.87
C LEU A 158 1.09 -0.44 -5.98
N LEU A 159 1.32 -0.33 -4.66
CA LEU A 159 0.89 -1.33 -3.69
C LEU A 159 -0.63 -1.48 -3.66
N THR A 160 -1.38 -0.39 -3.80
CA THR A 160 -2.85 -0.44 -3.89
C THR A 160 -3.32 -1.19 -5.14
N CYS A 161 -2.58 -1.09 -6.25
CA CYS A 161 -2.91 -1.77 -7.51
C CYS A 161 -2.73 -3.29 -7.44
N THR A 162 -1.95 -3.82 -6.49
CA THR A 162 -1.64 -5.25 -6.39
C THR A 162 -2.89 -6.12 -6.33
N VAL A 163 -3.82 -5.82 -5.42
CA VAL A 163 -5.06 -6.58 -5.25
C VAL A 163 -5.94 -6.54 -6.49
N TYR A 164 -5.99 -5.39 -7.19
CA TYR A 164 -6.80 -5.24 -8.38
C TYR A 164 -6.24 -6.04 -9.56
N ILE A 165 -4.92 -6.04 -9.73
CA ILE A 165 -4.25 -6.84 -10.77
C ILE A 165 -4.50 -8.34 -10.50
N THR A 166 -4.37 -8.78 -9.25
CA THR A 166 -4.56 -10.20 -8.87
C THR A 166 -6.02 -10.63 -8.96
N ALA A 167 -6.97 -9.78 -8.56
CA ALA A 167 -8.41 -10.04 -8.66
C ALA A 167 -8.97 -9.91 -10.09
N GLY A 168 -8.19 -9.36 -11.02
CA GLY A 168 -8.54 -9.27 -12.44
C GLY A 168 -9.03 -7.90 -12.93
N ALA A 169 -9.08 -6.89 -12.05
CA ALA A 169 -9.46 -5.50 -12.34
C ALA A 169 -8.28 -4.69 -12.93
N ARG A 170 -7.73 -5.14 -14.05
CA ARG A 170 -6.48 -4.63 -14.61
C ARG A 170 -6.59 -3.20 -15.17
N ASP A 171 -7.67 -2.88 -15.86
CA ASP A 171 -7.89 -1.53 -16.40
C ASP A 171 -8.11 -0.50 -15.27
N TYR A 172 -8.76 -0.90 -14.17
CA TYR A 172 -8.85 -0.08 -12.97
C TYR A 172 -7.45 0.21 -12.37
N ALA A 173 -6.60 -0.81 -12.25
CA ALA A 173 -5.21 -0.64 -11.81
C ALA A 173 -4.39 0.26 -12.75
N ASP A 174 -4.57 0.14 -14.08
CA ASP A 174 -3.93 1.03 -15.05
C ASP A 174 -4.36 2.49 -14.83
N ARG A 175 -5.66 2.76 -14.68
CA ARG A 175 -6.17 4.10 -14.39
C ARG A 175 -5.60 4.65 -13.08
N ALA A 176 -5.54 3.85 -12.02
CA ALA A 176 -4.95 4.26 -10.75
C ALA A 176 -3.47 4.65 -10.89
N MET A 177 -2.68 3.92 -11.67
CA MET A 177 -1.30 4.31 -11.97
C MET A 177 -1.21 5.57 -12.84
N GLN A 178 -2.16 5.80 -13.75
CA GLN A 178 -2.22 7.04 -14.53
C GLN A 178 -2.50 8.26 -13.64
N LEU A 179 -3.30 8.12 -12.58
CA LEU A 179 -3.51 9.19 -11.59
C LEU A 179 -2.20 9.64 -10.94
N ALA A 180 -1.24 8.72 -10.75
CA ALA A 180 0.04 9.00 -10.10
C ALA A 180 1.11 9.62 -11.03
N GLN A 181 0.97 9.44 -12.35
CA GLN A 181 1.98 9.86 -13.33
C GLN A 181 2.31 11.35 -13.33
N PRO A 182 1.35 12.29 -13.18
CA PRO A 182 1.65 13.73 -13.24
C PRO A 182 2.65 14.23 -12.19
N PHE A 183 2.81 13.49 -11.08
CA PHE A 183 3.74 13.85 -9.99
C PHE A 183 4.82 12.79 -9.76
N ALA A 184 4.94 11.80 -10.66
CA ALA A 184 5.98 10.78 -10.57
C ALA A 184 7.36 11.37 -10.90
N THR A 185 8.39 10.94 -10.15
CA THR A 185 9.78 11.14 -10.59
C THR A 185 10.09 10.25 -11.79
N ASP A 186 11.15 10.53 -12.54
CA ASP A 186 11.53 9.71 -13.71
C ASP A 186 11.65 8.21 -13.37
N THR A 187 12.20 7.89 -12.19
CA THR A 187 12.30 6.52 -11.70
C THR A 187 10.93 5.86 -11.55
N TRP A 188 10.00 6.51 -10.86
CA TRP A 188 8.64 5.99 -10.64
C TRP A 188 7.80 5.98 -11.91
N PHE A 189 7.98 6.97 -12.79
CA PHE A 189 7.33 7.00 -14.09
C PHE A 189 7.68 5.75 -14.90
N ASN A 190 8.97 5.37 -14.92
CA ASN A 190 9.41 4.15 -15.59
C ASN A 190 8.85 2.89 -14.93
N HIS A 191 8.77 2.83 -13.60
CA HIS A 191 8.11 1.72 -12.91
C HIS A 191 6.65 1.57 -13.32
N TYR A 192 5.87 2.66 -13.31
CA TYR A 192 4.48 2.61 -13.78
C TYR A 192 4.40 2.20 -15.24
N LYS A 193 5.26 2.72 -16.13
CA LYS A 193 5.22 2.31 -17.55
C LYS A 193 5.49 0.82 -17.75
N THR A 194 6.41 0.23 -16.98
CA THR A 194 6.67 -1.21 -17.01
C THR A 194 5.45 -2.00 -16.56
N GLU A 195 4.83 -1.62 -15.44
CA GLU A 195 3.64 -2.31 -14.92
C GLU A 195 2.44 -2.17 -15.87
N GLN A 196 2.21 -0.98 -16.42
CA GLN A 196 1.18 -0.75 -17.45
C GLN A 196 1.42 -1.59 -18.71
N ALA A 197 2.68 -1.78 -19.12
CA ALA A 197 3.01 -2.64 -20.25
C ALA A 197 2.71 -4.12 -19.93
N SER A 198 2.99 -4.57 -18.70
CA SER A 198 2.62 -5.91 -18.22
C SER A 198 1.11 -6.11 -18.25
N ILE A 199 0.32 -5.15 -17.74
CA ILE A 199 -1.15 -5.18 -17.78
C ILE A 199 -1.65 -5.33 -19.23
N ARG A 200 -1.13 -4.53 -20.16
CA ARG A 200 -1.52 -4.61 -21.58
C ARG A 200 -1.17 -5.95 -22.20
N GLN A 201 -0.09 -6.59 -21.76
CA GLN A 201 0.31 -7.90 -22.23
C GLN A 201 -0.60 -8.99 -21.67
N ASP A 202 -0.91 -8.96 -20.37
CA ASP A 202 -1.87 -9.88 -19.72
C ASP A 202 -3.22 -9.84 -20.42
N LEU A 203 -3.70 -8.64 -20.73
CA LEU A 203 -5.01 -8.44 -21.35
C LEU A 203 -5.08 -8.88 -22.83
N LYS A 204 -4.02 -9.45 -23.39
CA LYS A 204 -4.08 -10.21 -24.66
C LYS A 204 -4.61 -11.63 -24.46
N ASP A 205 -4.59 -12.14 -23.23
CA ASP A 205 -5.26 -13.38 -22.87
C ASP A 205 -6.78 -13.14 -22.76
N GLU A 206 -7.55 -13.92 -23.50
CA GLU A 206 -9.01 -13.79 -23.58
C GLU A 206 -9.69 -14.02 -22.22
N GLN A 207 -9.21 -14.97 -21.41
CA GLN A 207 -9.81 -15.24 -20.10
C GLN A 207 -9.60 -14.07 -19.15
N LEU A 208 -8.41 -13.47 -19.17
CA LEU A 208 -8.09 -12.29 -18.37
C LEU A 208 -8.86 -11.06 -18.85
N ARG A 209 -9.04 -10.91 -20.18
CA ARG A 209 -9.86 -9.85 -20.76
C ARG A 209 -11.32 -9.95 -20.31
N VAL A 210 -11.93 -11.13 -20.43
CA VAL A 210 -13.34 -11.35 -20.03
C VAL A 210 -13.57 -11.03 -18.55
N LEU A 211 -12.63 -11.43 -17.67
CA LEU A 211 -12.73 -11.09 -16.25
C LEU A 211 -12.59 -9.58 -16.01
N ASN A 212 -11.64 -8.93 -16.68
CA ASN A 212 -11.46 -7.48 -16.62
C ASN A 212 -12.71 -6.73 -17.09
N ASP A 213 -13.36 -7.18 -18.16
CA ASP A 213 -14.57 -6.54 -18.69
C ASP A 213 -15.75 -6.59 -17.68
N LYS A 214 -15.81 -7.64 -16.85
CA LYS A 214 -16.78 -7.72 -15.74
C LYS A 214 -16.50 -6.70 -14.66
N TRP A 215 -15.22 -6.53 -14.30
CA TRP A 215 -14.80 -5.48 -13.37
C TRP A 215 -15.14 -4.08 -13.91
N GLU A 216 -14.87 -3.82 -15.19
CA GLU A 216 -15.21 -2.53 -15.81
C GLU A 216 -16.72 -2.28 -15.88
N ALA A 217 -17.51 -3.32 -16.15
CA ALA A 217 -18.97 -3.22 -16.08
C ALA A 217 -19.45 -2.91 -14.66
N PHE A 218 -18.91 -3.59 -13.65
CA PHE A 218 -19.19 -3.27 -12.25
C PHE A 218 -18.84 -1.83 -11.90
N PHE A 219 -17.65 -1.35 -12.29
CA PHE A 219 -17.25 0.02 -11.96
C PHE A 219 -18.07 1.09 -12.67
N ARG A 220 -18.66 0.76 -13.82
CA ARG A 220 -19.51 1.69 -14.57
C ARG A 220 -20.92 1.78 -14.02
N ASP A 221 -21.54 0.66 -13.67
CA ASP A 221 -22.99 0.60 -13.41
C ASP A 221 -23.41 -0.42 -12.32
N GLY A 222 -22.46 -1.03 -11.62
CA GLY A 222 -22.71 -2.03 -10.57
C GLY A 222 -23.07 -3.42 -11.10
N SER A 223 -23.07 -3.65 -12.42
CA SER A 223 -23.30 -4.98 -13.00
C SER A 223 -22.27 -6.00 -12.54
N HIS A 224 -22.60 -7.29 -12.61
CA HIS A 224 -21.72 -8.40 -12.21
C HIS A 224 -21.30 -8.44 -10.72
N TYR A 225 -21.87 -7.60 -9.86
CA TYR A 225 -21.56 -7.55 -8.42
C TYR A 225 -21.52 -8.94 -7.76
N ALA A 226 -22.59 -9.74 -7.89
CA ALA A 226 -22.68 -11.03 -7.20
C ALA A 226 -21.54 -12.00 -7.60
N GLU A 227 -21.16 -12.00 -8.87
CA GLU A 227 -20.07 -12.83 -9.38
C GLU A 227 -18.71 -12.37 -8.86
N LEU A 228 -18.43 -11.07 -8.92
CA LEU A 228 -17.16 -10.50 -8.45
C LEU A 228 -17.01 -10.58 -6.93
N TYR A 229 -18.09 -10.39 -6.18
CA TYR A 229 -18.12 -10.56 -4.73
C TYR A 229 -17.76 -11.99 -4.34
N GLN A 230 -18.39 -12.98 -5.00
CA GLN A 230 -18.09 -14.39 -4.75
C GLN A 230 -16.64 -14.72 -5.12
N LEU A 231 -16.13 -14.21 -6.25
CA LEU A 231 -14.72 -14.37 -6.64
C LEU A 231 -13.77 -13.83 -5.56
N CYS A 232 -14.03 -12.63 -5.03
CA CYS A 232 -13.20 -12.04 -3.98
C CYS A 232 -13.26 -12.88 -2.69
N ALA A 233 -14.44 -13.33 -2.29
CA ALA A 233 -14.61 -14.18 -1.11
C ALA A 233 -13.87 -15.52 -1.24
N GLU A 234 -13.94 -16.17 -2.41
CA GLU A 234 -13.23 -17.43 -2.70
C GLU A 234 -11.71 -17.26 -2.73
N GLN A 235 -11.21 -16.09 -3.11
CA GLN A 235 -9.79 -15.73 -3.12
C GLN A 235 -9.29 -15.20 -1.76
N GLY A 236 -10.17 -15.05 -0.76
CA GLY A 236 -9.84 -14.52 0.55
C GLY A 236 -9.64 -12.99 0.59
N TYR A 237 -10.07 -12.27 -0.45
CA TYR A 237 -10.02 -10.81 -0.52
C TYR A 237 -11.24 -10.19 0.21
N THR A 238 -11.19 -10.25 1.53
CA THR A 238 -12.27 -9.83 2.44
C THR A 238 -12.57 -8.33 2.35
N GLU A 239 -11.55 -7.48 2.38
CA GLU A 239 -11.68 -6.02 2.29
C GLU A 239 -12.17 -5.59 0.91
N LEU A 240 -11.63 -6.17 -0.17
CA LEU A 240 -12.13 -5.92 -1.51
C LEU A 240 -13.59 -6.36 -1.70
N ALA A 241 -14.00 -7.50 -1.11
CA ALA A 241 -15.39 -7.94 -1.13
C ALA A 241 -16.31 -6.98 -0.37
N ILE A 242 -15.89 -6.48 0.81
CA ILE A 242 -16.63 -5.46 1.55
C ILE A 242 -16.74 -4.18 0.72
N ARG A 243 -15.65 -3.74 0.08
CA ARG A 243 -15.64 -2.58 -0.80
C ARG A 243 -16.63 -2.73 -1.95
N LEU A 244 -16.63 -3.88 -2.64
CA LEU A 244 -17.59 -4.19 -3.71
C LEU A 244 -19.03 -4.04 -3.23
N ARG A 245 -19.33 -4.57 -2.03
CA ARG A 245 -20.66 -4.46 -1.43
C ARG A 245 -21.06 -3.01 -1.21
N LEU A 246 -20.18 -2.21 -0.61
CA LEU A 246 -20.45 -0.79 -0.32
C LEU A 246 -20.64 0.04 -1.60
N LEU A 247 -19.83 -0.23 -2.63
CA LEU A 247 -19.99 0.40 -3.94
C LEU A 247 -21.31 0.00 -4.61
N HIS A 248 -21.70 -1.28 -4.50
CA HIS A 248 -22.98 -1.74 -5.04
C HIS A 248 -24.18 -1.09 -4.33
N GLU A 249 -24.15 -1.00 -2.99
CA GLU A 249 -25.15 -0.29 -2.20
C GLU A 249 -25.28 1.17 -2.67
N ALA A 250 -24.15 1.85 -2.95
CA ALA A 250 -24.16 3.21 -3.48
C ALA A 250 -24.83 3.33 -4.87
N PHE A 251 -24.64 2.35 -5.77
CA PHE A 251 -25.35 2.31 -7.06
C PHE A 251 -26.87 2.09 -6.91
N LEU A 252 -27.30 1.32 -5.90
CA LEU A 252 -28.72 1.09 -5.62
C LEU A 252 -29.40 2.34 -5.05
N ASP A 253 -28.71 3.06 -4.17
CA ASP A 253 -29.22 4.25 -3.50
C ASP A 253 -29.20 5.48 -4.41
N ASN A 254 -28.22 5.58 -5.31
CA ASN A 254 -28.05 6.72 -6.22
C ASN A 254 -27.71 6.26 -7.64
N LYS A 255 -28.66 6.42 -8.57
CA LYS A 255 -28.48 6.07 -10.00
C LYS A 255 -27.44 6.94 -10.72
N ASP A 256 -27.14 8.11 -10.17
CA ASP A 256 -26.11 9.02 -10.70
C ASP A 256 -24.75 8.82 -9.99
N PHE A 257 -24.63 7.79 -9.13
CA PHE A 257 -23.35 7.43 -8.53
C PHE A 257 -22.37 6.98 -9.62
N LEU A 258 -21.15 7.51 -9.55
CA LEU A 258 -20.06 7.20 -10.47
C LEU A 258 -18.82 6.87 -9.65
N ILE A 259 -18.08 5.86 -10.09
CA ILE A 259 -16.77 5.54 -9.54
C ILE A 259 -15.74 6.37 -10.30
N ASP A 260 -15.36 7.49 -9.69
CA ASP A 260 -14.41 8.45 -10.22
C ASP A 260 -13.01 8.28 -9.59
N ALA A 261 -12.11 9.21 -9.87
CA ALA A 261 -10.77 9.20 -9.29
C ALA A 261 -10.77 9.39 -7.77
N ASP A 262 -11.80 10.04 -7.20
CA ASP A 262 -11.90 10.25 -5.76
C ASP A 262 -12.25 8.95 -5.03
N GLU A 263 -13.03 8.06 -5.65
CA GLU A 263 -13.32 6.74 -5.10
C GLU A 263 -12.07 5.95 -4.76
N PHE A 264 -11.02 6.02 -5.58
CA PHE A 264 -9.76 5.30 -5.37
C PHE A 264 -9.14 5.56 -3.98
N PHE A 265 -9.34 6.76 -3.44
CA PHE A 265 -8.79 7.17 -2.15
C PHE A 265 -9.69 6.85 -0.96
N ARG A 266 -10.95 6.45 -1.20
CA ARG A 266 -11.86 6.10 -0.12
C ARG A 266 -11.44 4.77 0.51
N VAL A 267 -11.50 4.68 1.83
CA VAL A 267 -11.14 3.48 2.58
C VAL A 267 -12.36 2.81 3.17
N VAL A 268 -12.29 1.48 3.32
CA VAL A 268 -13.28 0.75 4.09
C VAL A 268 -12.95 0.97 5.56
N LEU A 269 -13.90 1.50 6.33
CA LEU A 269 -13.79 1.64 7.78
C LEU A 269 -14.90 0.85 8.45
N GLN A 270 -14.60 0.34 9.64
CA GLN A 270 -15.60 -0.24 10.52
C GLN A 270 -15.98 0.78 11.60
N ASP A 271 -17.28 1.03 11.76
CA ASP A 271 -17.81 1.91 12.79
C ASP A 271 -17.90 1.22 14.17
N GLU A 272 -18.30 2.00 15.18
CA GLU A 272 -18.50 1.54 16.56
C GLU A 272 -19.53 0.41 16.70
N HIS A 273 -20.43 0.28 15.71
CA HIS A 273 -21.50 -0.71 15.63
C HIS A 273 -21.14 -1.90 14.74
N GLN A 274 -19.87 -2.06 14.38
CA GLN A 274 -19.37 -3.13 13.51
C GLN A 274 -19.90 -3.07 12.08
N LYS A 275 -20.45 -1.92 11.64
CA LYS A 275 -20.87 -1.69 10.26
C LYS A 275 -19.72 -1.11 9.45
N TYR A 276 -19.62 -1.53 8.19
CA TYR A 276 -18.63 -0.99 7.28
C TYR A 276 -19.18 0.22 6.53
N VAL A 277 -18.33 1.21 6.33
CA VAL A 277 -18.59 2.40 5.52
C VAL A 277 -17.42 2.65 4.57
N LEU A 278 -17.70 3.30 3.44
CA LEU A 278 -16.70 3.78 2.51
C LEU A 278 -16.46 5.27 2.77
N ALA A 279 -15.31 5.60 3.36
CA ALA A 279 -14.96 6.95 3.83
C ALA A 279 -13.84 7.58 3.00
#